data_AF-A0A1J3K8F6-F1
#
_entry.id   AF-A0A1J3K8F6-F1
#
_cell.length_a   1.000
_cell.length_b   1.000
_cell.length_c   1.000
_cell.angle_alpha   90.00
_cell.angle_beta   90.00
_cell.angle_gamma   90.00
#
_symmetry.space_group_name_H-M   'P 1'
#
loop_
_entity.id
_entity.type
_entity.pdbx_description
1 polymer ?
#
loop_
_entity_poly.entity_id
_entity_poly.type
_entity_poly.pdbx_seq_one_letter_code
_entity_poly.pdbx_strand_id
1 'polypeptide(L)'
;NTQSGSLKYFFRYYFSTSGRNIRYPNDVHDRKWYPFFDSKEWTEVTTDLNVNVSNGYEPPEIVMASASTPISTFAPWNFTWSLPSSTTQFYVYLHFAEIETLQSL
;
A
#
# COMPACT_ATOMS: atom_id res chain seq x y z
N ASN A 1 16.42 -14.35 -15.18
CA ASN A 1 17.26 -13.21 -15.64
C ASN A 1 16.87 -11.96 -14.86
N THR A 2 17.64 -11.63 -13.83
CA THR A 2 17.46 -10.37 -13.07
C THR A 2 18.23 -9.29 -13.82
N GLN A 3 17.53 -8.26 -14.33
CA GLN A 3 18.21 -7.11 -14.94
C GLN A 3 18.74 -6.20 -13.83
N SER A 4 20.04 -5.92 -13.86
CA SER A 4 20.67 -4.92 -12.98
C SER A 4 20.54 -3.54 -13.60
N GLY A 5 20.19 -2.53 -12.81
CA GLY A 5 20.05 -1.14 -13.25
C GLY A 5 19.50 -0.23 -12.16
N SER A 6 19.68 1.07 -12.33
CA SER A 6 19.10 2.08 -11.43
C SER A 6 17.59 2.21 -11.65
N LEU A 7 16.81 2.28 -10.58
CA LEU A 7 15.38 2.59 -10.63
C LEU A 7 15.13 4.05 -10.27
N LYS A 8 14.19 4.69 -10.97
CA LYS A 8 13.66 6.01 -10.59
C LYS A 8 12.40 5.81 -9.76
N TYR A 9 12.37 6.38 -8.56
CA TYR A 9 11.18 6.40 -7.72
C TYR A 9 10.03 7.15 -8.43
N PHE A 10 8.83 6.57 -8.42
CA PHE A 10 7.63 7.20 -8.98
C PHE A 10 6.63 7.58 -7.88
N PHE A 11 6.01 6.61 -7.23
CA PHE A 11 5.20 6.83 -6.03
C PHE A 11 5.29 5.64 -5.07
N ARG A 12 4.84 5.87 -3.85
CA ARG A 12 4.64 4.87 -2.81
C ARG A 12 3.49 5.33 -1.94
N TYR A 13 2.41 4.58 -2.00
CA TYR A 13 1.17 4.88 -1.29
C TYR A 13 0.90 3.83 -0.21
N TYR A 14 0.14 4.25 0.79
CA TYR A 14 -0.57 3.35 1.69
C TYR A 14 -2.04 3.78 1.71
N PHE A 15 -2.93 2.82 1.88
CA PHE A 15 -4.36 3.04 1.71
C PHE A 15 -4.99 3.46 3.03
N SER A 16 -5.12 4.77 3.23
CA SER A 16 -5.71 5.32 4.44
C SER A 16 -6.32 6.70 4.22
N THR A 17 -7.37 7.01 4.99
CA THR A 17 -8.01 8.33 5.04
C THR A 17 -7.29 9.32 5.96
N SER A 18 -6.24 8.90 6.67
CA SER A 18 -5.60 9.69 7.73
C SER A 18 -5.02 11.04 7.29
N GLY A 19 -4.72 11.20 6.00
CA GLY A 19 -4.08 12.40 5.44
C GLY A 19 -2.62 12.61 5.90
N ARG A 20 -2.02 11.65 6.60
CA ARG A 20 -0.65 11.76 7.16
C ARG A 20 0.38 11.08 6.27
N ASN A 21 1.53 11.71 6.08
CA ASN A 21 2.68 11.06 5.46
C ASN A 21 3.45 10.25 6.51
N ILE A 22 3.93 9.07 6.15
CA ILE A 22 4.75 8.22 7.03
C ILE A 22 6.20 8.20 6.50
N ARG A 23 7.15 8.35 7.42
CA ARG A 23 8.61 8.39 7.22
C ARG A 23 9.33 7.94 8.51
N TYR A 24 10.63 8.17 8.60
CA TYR A 24 11.36 8.07 9.87
C TYR A 24 10.63 8.85 10.98
N PRO A 25 10.51 8.32 12.22
CA PRO A 25 11.12 7.08 12.72
C PRO A 25 10.30 5.80 12.46
N ASN A 26 9.13 5.87 11.83
CA ASN A 26 8.29 4.70 11.59
C ASN A 26 8.80 3.82 10.44
N ASP A 27 9.53 4.40 9.48
CA ASP A 27 10.23 3.67 8.42
C ASP A 27 11.74 3.69 8.65
N VAL A 28 12.33 2.53 8.91
CA VAL A 28 13.78 2.36 9.13
C VAL A 28 14.61 2.75 7.90
N HIS A 29 14.01 2.70 6.71
CA HIS A 29 14.65 3.09 5.45
C HIS A 29 14.37 4.56 5.09
N ASP A 30 13.71 5.32 5.96
CA ASP A 30 13.21 6.69 5.75
C ASP A 30 12.48 6.87 4.40
N ARG A 31 11.77 5.85 3.93
CA ARG A 31 10.98 5.98 2.70
C ARG A 31 9.72 6.80 3.01
N LYS A 32 9.35 7.66 2.08
CA LYS A 32 8.10 8.43 2.18
C LYS A 32 6.93 7.62 1.64
N TRP A 33 5.93 7.44 2.49
CA TRP A 33 4.64 6.85 2.17
C TRP A 33 3.57 7.93 2.20
N TYR A 34 2.82 8.05 1.12
CA TYR A 34 1.73 9.01 0.97
C TYR A 34 0.39 8.32 1.22
N PRO A 35 -0.54 8.94 1.95
CA PRO A 35 -1.89 8.41 2.09
C PRO A 35 -2.61 8.55 0.75
N PHE A 36 -3.28 7.49 0.30
CA PHE A 36 -4.12 7.52 -0.89
C PHE A 36 -5.41 6.76 -0.63
N PHE A 37 -6.55 7.40 -0.84
CA PHE A 37 -7.84 6.77 -0.60
C PHE A 37 -8.93 7.35 -1.51
N ASP A 38 -9.64 6.49 -2.23
CA ASP A 38 -10.84 6.86 -2.97
C ASP A 38 -12.09 6.52 -2.15
N SER A 39 -12.64 7.53 -1.48
CA SER A 39 -13.80 7.35 -0.60
C SER A 39 -15.11 7.04 -1.32
N LYS A 40 -15.14 7.05 -2.66
CA LYS A 40 -16.32 6.67 -3.44
C LYS A 40 -16.31 5.19 -3.80
N GLU A 41 -15.14 4.61 -3.98
CA GLU A 41 -14.96 3.26 -4.49
C GLU A 41 -14.50 2.27 -3.41
N TRP A 42 -13.95 2.77 -2.29
CA TRP A 42 -13.32 1.93 -1.28
C TRP A 42 -13.85 2.12 0.14
N THR A 43 -13.76 1.05 0.92
CA THR A 43 -13.91 1.05 2.38
C THR A 43 -12.54 0.91 3.03
N GLU A 44 -12.26 1.73 4.05
CA GLU A 44 -11.00 1.65 4.80
C GLU A 44 -11.16 0.60 5.88
N VAL A 45 -10.17 -0.28 5.96
CA VAL A 45 -10.03 -1.26 7.03
C VAL A 45 -8.79 -0.90 7.82
N THR A 46 -8.89 -0.92 9.15
CA THR A 46 -7.78 -0.61 10.05
C THR A 46 -7.70 -1.63 11.17
N THR A 47 -6.51 -1.78 11.74
CA THR A 47 -6.29 -2.60 12.94
C THR A 47 -5.35 -1.89 13.91
N ASP A 48 -5.61 -2.06 15.21
CA ASP A 48 -4.70 -1.67 16.29
C ASP A 48 -3.83 -2.85 16.77
N LEU A 49 -4.02 -4.04 16.19
CA LEU A 49 -3.21 -5.22 16.49
C LEU A 49 -1.85 -5.15 15.81
N ASN A 50 -0.89 -5.90 16.35
CA ASN A 50 0.41 -6.02 15.72
C ASN A 50 0.32 -6.67 14.35
N VAL A 51 0.87 -6.00 13.34
CA VAL A 51 0.89 -6.50 11.96
C VAL A 51 2.26 -7.08 11.66
N ASN A 52 2.30 -8.34 11.22
CA ASN A 52 3.55 -8.97 10.87
C ASN A 52 4.13 -8.35 9.58
N VAL A 53 5.16 -7.51 9.74
CA VAL A 53 5.89 -6.87 8.64
C VAL A 53 7.25 -7.49 8.36
N SER A 54 7.54 -8.68 8.92
CA SER A 54 8.83 -9.35 8.73
C SER A 54 8.96 -9.94 7.33
N ASN A 55 9.38 -9.11 6.38
CA ASN A 55 9.76 -9.53 5.03
C ASN A 55 10.96 -8.71 4.54
N GLY A 56 11.58 -9.12 3.44
CA GLY A 56 12.78 -8.44 2.92
C GLY A 56 12.59 -6.99 2.47
N TYR A 57 11.35 -6.48 2.43
CA TYR A 57 11.06 -5.08 2.15
C TYR A 57 10.85 -4.23 3.40
N GLU A 58 10.63 -4.85 4.56
CA GLU A 58 10.43 -4.20 5.87
C GLU A 58 9.52 -2.95 5.79
N PRO A 59 8.26 -3.06 5.29
CA PRO A 59 7.35 -1.94 5.31
C PRO A 59 7.05 -1.51 6.76
N PRO A 60 6.80 -0.21 7.02
CA PRO A 60 6.38 0.24 8.36
C PRO A 60 5.11 -0.49 8.82
N GLU A 61 5.05 -0.90 10.09
CA GLU A 61 3.85 -1.55 10.66
C GLU A 61 2.62 -0.66 10.51
N ILE A 62 2.75 0.65 10.78
CA ILE A 62 1.68 1.64 10.62
C ILE A 62 1.16 1.77 9.17
N VAL A 63 1.97 1.45 8.16
CA VAL A 63 1.53 1.41 6.76
C VAL A 63 0.68 0.17 6.50
N MET A 64 1.04 -0.94 7.13
CA MET A 64 0.40 -2.25 6.96
C MET A 64 -0.83 -2.44 7.88
N ALA A 65 -1.04 -1.54 8.84
CA ALA A 65 -2.19 -1.50 9.75
C ALA A 65 -3.46 -0.90 9.12
N SER A 66 -3.39 -0.47 7.86
CA SER A 66 -4.54 0.06 7.10
C SER A 66 -4.56 -0.53 5.69
N ALA A 67 -5.75 -0.81 5.17
CA ALA A 67 -5.96 -1.27 3.81
C ALA A 67 -7.23 -0.67 3.20
N SER A 68 -7.35 -0.72 1.87
CA SER A 68 -8.61 -0.46 1.18
C SER A 68 -9.22 -1.76 0.65
N THR A 69 -10.53 -1.91 0.84
CA THR A 69 -11.34 -2.95 0.21
C THR A 69 -12.38 -2.30 -0.71
N PRO A 70 -12.93 -3.02 -1.72
CA PRO A 70 -14.06 -2.50 -2.48
C PRO A 70 -15.22 -2.05 -1.59
N ILE A 71 -15.93 -1.00 -1.99
CA ILE A 71 -17.11 -0.48 -1.26
C ILE A 71 -18.23 -1.52 -1.09
N SER A 72 -18.27 -2.53 -1.97
CA SER A 72 -19.24 -3.63 -1.91
C SER A 72 -18.68 -4.89 -2.57
N THR A 73 -19.30 -6.04 -2.30
CA THR A 73 -18.88 -7.37 -2.81
C THR A 73 -18.81 -7.48 -4.33
N PHE A 74 -19.56 -6.63 -5.05
CA PHE A 74 -19.60 -6.63 -6.52
C PHE A 74 -18.83 -5.47 -7.14
N ALA A 75 -18.28 -4.56 -6.33
CA ALA A 75 -17.47 -3.47 -6.81
C ALA A 75 -16.03 -3.94 -7.09
N PRO A 76 -15.38 -3.45 -8.16
CA PRO A 76 -13.98 -3.73 -8.40
C PRO A 76 -13.08 -2.94 -7.45
N TRP A 77 -11.90 -3.48 -7.15
CA TRP A 77 -10.82 -2.68 -6.59
C TRP A 77 -9.94 -2.13 -7.72
N ASN A 78 -10.15 -0.86 -8.09
CA ASN A 78 -9.41 -0.22 -9.18
C ASN A 78 -8.41 0.82 -8.64
N PHE A 79 -7.12 0.60 -8.89
CA PHE A 79 -6.07 1.60 -8.67
C PHE A 79 -5.42 1.95 -10.00
N THR A 80 -5.46 3.23 -10.37
CA THR A 80 -4.96 3.71 -11.67
C THR A 80 -3.97 4.87 -11.48
N TRP A 81 -3.01 4.97 -12.40
CA TRP A 81 -2.06 6.08 -12.47
C TRP A 81 -1.72 6.40 -13.93
N SER A 82 -1.31 7.64 -14.17
CA SER A 82 -0.88 8.09 -15.50
C SER A 82 0.54 7.64 -15.80
N LEU A 83 0.74 7.10 -17.02
CA LEU A 83 2.06 6.76 -17.52
C LEU A 83 2.78 8.01 -18.05
N PRO A 84 4.08 8.20 -17.76
CA PRO A 84 4.88 9.26 -18.39
C PRO A 84 5.01 9.07 -19.91
N SER A 85 5.12 7.82 -20.37
CA SER A 85 5.10 7.43 -21.78
C SER A 85 4.55 6.00 -21.93
N SER A 86 4.08 5.64 -23.12
CA SER A 86 3.58 4.28 -23.42
C SER A 86 4.64 3.18 -23.38
N THR A 87 5.93 3.55 -23.37
CA THR A 87 7.05 2.61 -23.32
C THR A 87 7.71 2.52 -21.95
N THR A 88 7.24 3.32 -20.97
CA THR A 88 7.80 3.30 -19.61
C THR A 88 7.46 1.98 -18.94
N GLN A 89 8.48 1.26 -18.47
CA GLN A 89 8.32 0.04 -17.68
C GLN A 89 8.30 0.36 -16.19
N PHE A 90 7.49 -0.38 -15.44
CA PHE A 90 7.33 -0.21 -14.00
C PHE A 90 7.60 -1.51 -13.27
N TYR A 91 8.27 -1.40 -12.12
CA TYR A 91 8.28 -2.44 -11.11
C TYR A 91 7.23 -2.09 -10.07
N VAL A 92 6.19 -2.91 -10.00
CA VAL A 92 5.07 -2.72 -9.06
C VAL A 92 5.24 -3.70 -7.91
N TYR A 93 5.24 -3.18 -6.69
CA TYR A 93 5.28 -3.96 -5.46
C TYR A 93 4.01 -3.69 -4.68
N LEU A 94 3.25 -4.75 -4.40
CA LEU A 94 2.07 -4.70 -3.57
C LEU A 94 2.38 -5.40 -2.25
N HIS A 95 2.02 -4.77 -1.13
CA HIS A 95 2.20 -5.31 0.21
C HIS A 95 0.82 -5.63 0.78
N PHE A 96 0.66 -6.86 1.27
CA PHE A 96 -0.59 -7.33 1.85
C PHE A 96 -0.35 -7.84 3.26
N ALA A 97 -1.33 -7.62 4.13
CA ALA A 97 -1.43 -8.22 5.45
C ALA A 97 -2.90 -8.57 5.68
N GLU A 98 -3.14 -9.70 6.34
CA GLU A 98 -4.46 -9.98 6.89
C GLU A 98 -4.60 -9.21 8.21
N ILE A 99 -5.57 -8.29 8.25
CA ILE A 99 -5.78 -7.38 9.38
C ILE A 99 -7.19 -7.45 9.93
N GLU A 100 -8.09 -8.20 9.27
CA GLU A 100 -9.42 -8.48 9.77
C GLU A 100 -9.48 -9.88 10.38
N THR A 101 -10.31 -10.04 11.41
CA THR A 101 -10.61 -11.37 11.90
C THR A 101 -11.68 -11.99 11.02
N LEU A 102 -11.28 -12.91 10.14
CA LEU A 102 -12.22 -13.71 9.37
C LEU A 102 -12.93 -14.70 10.31
N GLN A 103 -14.24 -14.54 10.46
CA GLN A 103 -15.06 -15.57 11.08
C GLN A 103 -15.20 -16.73 10.08
N SER A 104 -14.77 -17.93 10.46
CA SER A 104 -15.11 -19.12 9.70
C SER A 104 -16.61 -19.39 9.87
N LEU A 105 -17.31 -19.56 8.74
CA LEU A 105 -18.68 -20.06 8.72
C LEU A 105 -18.78 -21.47 9.34
#